data_AF-A0AAU1UUV9-F1
#
_entry.id   AF-A0AAU1UUV9-F1
#
_cell.length_a   1.000
_cell.length_b   1.000
_cell.length_c   1.000
_cell.angle_alpha   90.00
_cell.angle_beta   90.00
_cell.angle_gamma   90.00
#
_symmetry.space_group_name_H-M   'P 1'
#
loop_
_entity.id
_entity.type
_entity.pdbx_description
1 polymer ?
#
loop_
_entity_poly.entity_id
_entity_poly.type
_entity_poly.pdbx_seq_one_letter_code
_entity_poly.pdbx_strand_id
1 'polypeptide(L)'
;MDNPYLASLESLKNSLKTETEMLKKQLETAAKDMGSKKVWVGKAASNWAKDLEGRRSRMKVLVEKLIPAVDAEIAKCPEKVTPGEAKMMRMDLQGY
;
A
#
# COMPACT_ATOMS: atom_id res chain seq x y z
N MET A 1 -7.30 24.92 13.93
CA MET A 1 -6.17 24.02 14.21
C MET A 1 -6.01 23.05 13.04
N ASP A 2 -4.86 22.41 12.90
CA ASP A 2 -4.68 21.39 11.84
C ASP A 2 -5.66 20.23 12.01
N ASN A 3 -6.16 19.71 10.90
CA ASN A 3 -7.06 18.59 10.89
C ASN A 3 -6.30 17.27 11.18
N PRO A 4 -6.51 16.65 12.36
CA PRO A 4 -5.80 15.42 12.72
C PRO A 4 -6.21 14.23 11.87
N TYR A 5 -7.45 14.22 11.35
CA TYR A 5 -7.92 13.17 10.44
C TYR A 5 -7.24 13.26 9.08
N LEU A 6 -7.09 14.47 8.55
CA LEU A 6 -6.31 14.71 7.33
C LEU A 6 -4.87 14.22 7.47
N ALA A 7 -4.19 14.58 8.57
CA ALA A 7 -2.83 14.12 8.86
C ALA A 7 -2.74 12.59 8.96
N SER A 8 -3.76 11.93 9.52
CA SER A 8 -3.84 10.47 9.57
C SER A 8 -3.98 9.84 8.17
N LEU A 9 -4.82 10.41 7.30
CA LEU A 9 -4.97 9.94 5.92
C LEU A 9 -3.68 10.13 5.10
N GLU A 10 -2.98 11.24 5.28
CA GLU A 10 -1.68 11.47 4.65
C GLU A 10 -0.62 10.45 5.12
N SER A 11 -0.60 10.15 6.42
CA SER A 11 0.25 9.09 6.97
C SER A 11 -0.09 7.73 6.38
N LEU A 12 -1.39 7.37 6.32
CA LEU A 12 -1.86 6.12 5.70
C LEU A 12 -1.43 6.01 4.24
N LYS A 13 -1.58 7.08 3.45
CA LYS A 13 -1.14 7.13 2.05
C LYS A 13 0.36 6.85 1.92
N ASN A 14 1.18 7.44 2.78
CA ASN A 14 2.63 7.26 2.76
C ASN A 14 3.04 5.83 3.17
N SER A 15 2.36 5.24 4.16
CA SER A 15 2.57 3.84 4.55
C SER A 15 2.20 2.89 3.41
N LEU A 16 1.03 3.08 2.79
CA LEU A 16 0.59 2.27 1.64
C LEU A 16 1.60 2.33 0.48
N LYS A 17 2.14 3.50 0.17
CA LYS A 17 3.18 3.66 -0.86
C LYS A 17 4.45 2.89 -0.50
N THR A 18 4.95 3.07 0.72
CA THR A 18 6.19 2.44 1.20
C THR A 18 6.08 0.92 1.20
N GLU A 19 5.02 0.38 1.82
CA GLU A 19 4.79 -1.06 1.92
C GLU A 19 4.63 -1.70 0.54
N THR A 20 3.96 -1.01 -0.37
CA THR A 20 3.81 -1.48 -1.75
C THR A 20 5.13 -1.58 -2.47
N GLU A 21 5.97 -0.55 -2.39
CA GLU A 21 7.27 -0.57 -3.08
C GLU A 21 8.19 -1.65 -2.50
N MET A 22 8.17 -1.84 -1.17
CA MET A 22 8.87 -2.95 -0.54
C MET A 22 8.40 -4.31 -1.06
N LEU A 23 7.08 -4.49 -1.13
CA LEU A 23 6.46 -5.74 -1.55
C LEU A 23 6.68 -6.03 -3.04
N LYS A 24 6.63 -5.00 -3.90
CA LYS A 24 7.03 -5.10 -5.32
C LYS A 24 8.48 -5.56 -5.46
N LYS A 25 9.39 -5.00 -4.67
CA LYS A 25 10.81 -5.34 -4.68
C LYS A 25 11.04 -6.79 -4.23
N GLN A 26 10.40 -7.23 -3.15
CA GLN A 26 10.49 -8.60 -2.66
C GLN A 26 10.03 -9.62 -3.71
N LEU A 27 8.90 -9.38 -4.37
CA LEU A 27 8.42 -10.26 -5.43
C LEU A 27 9.32 -10.25 -6.67
N GLU A 28 9.91 -9.11 -7.01
CA GLU A 28 10.88 -9.03 -8.11
C GLU A 28 12.15 -9.82 -7.80
N THR A 29 12.68 -9.70 -6.59
CA THR A 29 13.83 -10.50 -6.13
C THR A 29 13.50 -11.99 -6.18
N ALA A 30 12.36 -12.41 -5.62
CA ALA A 30 11.94 -13.81 -5.67
C ALA A 30 11.77 -14.34 -7.10
N ALA A 31 11.24 -13.53 -8.02
CA ALA A 31 11.12 -13.89 -9.43
C ALA A 31 12.49 -14.02 -10.12
N LYS A 32 13.42 -13.10 -9.83
CA LYS A 32 14.80 -13.11 -10.37
C LYS A 32 15.60 -14.30 -9.89
N ASP A 33 15.59 -14.57 -8.58
CA ASP A 33 16.35 -15.66 -7.97
C ASP A 33 15.96 -17.00 -8.57
N MET A 34 14.65 -17.20 -8.76
CA MET A 34 14.06 -18.43 -9.28
C MET A 34 14.14 -18.53 -10.80
N GLY A 35 14.04 -17.40 -11.51
CA GLY A 35 14.19 -17.31 -12.97
C GLY A 35 15.63 -17.39 -13.47
N SER A 36 16.62 -17.27 -12.59
CA SER A 36 18.05 -17.30 -12.92
C SER A 36 18.53 -18.62 -13.53
N LYS A 37 17.73 -19.70 -13.44
CA LYS A 37 18.08 -21.08 -13.82
C LYS A 37 19.32 -21.64 -13.10
N LYS A 38 19.84 -20.94 -12.09
CA LYS A 38 21.02 -21.35 -11.32
C LYS A 38 20.68 -22.28 -10.16
N VAL A 39 19.47 -22.14 -9.60
CA VAL A 39 19.04 -22.84 -8.37
C VAL A 39 17.94 -23.86 -8.64
N TRP A 40 17.03 -23.56 -9.57
CA TRP A 40 15.92 -24.46 -9.92
C TRP A 40 15.59 -24.38 -11.41
N VAL A 41 15.53 -25.53 -12.07
CA VAL A 41 15.34 -25.65 -13.53
C VAL A 41 14.23 -26.64 -13.87
N GLY A 42 13.68 -26.52 -15.08
CA GLY A 42 12.65 -27.40 -15.61
C GLY A 42 11.23 -26.78 -15.67
N LYS A 43 10.26 -27.60 -16.10
CA LYS A 43 8.87 -27.16 -16.32
C LYS A 43 8.20 -26.64 -15.05
N ALA A 44 8.43 -27.30 -13.92
CA ALA A 44 7.89 -26.88 -12.63
C ALA A 44 8.41 -25.49 -12.21
N ALA A 45 9.72 -25.25 -12.35
CA ALA A 45 10.33 -23.94 -12.08
C ALA A 45 9.74 -22.83 -12.96
N SER A 46 9.51 -23.13 -14.25
CA SER A 46 8.94 -22.18 -15.20
C SER A 46 7.47 -21.85 -14.88
N ASN A 47 6.67 -22.84 -14.47
CA ASN A 47 5.28 -22.62 -14.06
C ASN A 47 5.20 -21.78 -12.78
N TRP A 48 6.04 -22.11 -11.79
CA TRP A 48 6.10 -21.35 -10.54
C TRP A 48 6.49 -19.89 -10.76
N ALA A 49 7.45 -19.62 -11.64
CA ALA A 49 7.85 -18.24 -11.97
C ALA A 49 6.68 -17.43 -12.57
N LYS A 50 5.90 -18.05 -13.46
CA LYS A 50 4.68 -17.45 -14.04
C LYS A 50 3.61 -17.20 -12.98
N ASP A 51 3.41 -18.13 -12.05
CA ASP A 51 2.46 -17.97 -10.96
C ASP A 51 2.85 -16.80 -10.05
N LEU A 52 4.14 -16.66 -9.74
CA LEU A 52 4.65 -15.55 -8.93
C LEU A 52 4.46 -14.20 -9.65
N GLU A 53 4.74 -14.15 -10.95
CA GLU A 53 4.48 -12.96 -11.78
C GLU A 53 2.98 -12.60 -11.79
N GLY A 54 2.10 -13.60 -11.95
CA GLY A 54 0.65 -13.39 -11.88
C GLY A 54 0.17 -12.90 -10.52
N ARG A 55 0.78 -13.35 -9.41
CA ARG A 55 0.50 -12.84 -8.05
C ARG A 55 0.98 -11.39 -7.90
N ARG A 56 2.19 -11.09 -8.38
CA ARG A 56 2.74 -9.73 -8.41
C ARG A 56 1.83 -8.76 -9.14
N SER A 57 1.35 -9.11 -10.33
CA SER A 57 0.48 -8.27 -11.14
C SER A 57 -0.86 -8.01 -10.45
N ARG A 58 -1.50 -9.04 -9.87
CA ARG A 58 -2.76 -8.88 -9.14
C ARG A 58 -2.62 -7.92 -7.96
N MET A 59 -1.55 -8.07 -7.21
CA MET A 59 -1.29 -7.24 -6.04
C MET A 59 -1.01 -5.78 -6.40
N LYS A 60 -0.27 -5.55 -7.50
CA LYS A 60 -0.07 -4.21 -8.05
C LYS A 60 -1.42 -3.53 -8.34
N VAL A 61 -2.34 -4.24 -9.00
CA VAL A 61 -3.69 -3.71 -9.31
C VAL A 61 -4.49 -3.39 -8.05
N LEU A 62 -4.40 -4.22 -7.01
CA LEU A 62 -5.11 -3.97 -5.75
C LEU A 62 -4.59 -2.71 -5.05
N VAL A 63 -3.27 -2.53 -4.99
CA VAL A 63 -2.69 -1.32 -4.40
C VAL A 63 -3.00 -0.08 -5.24
N GLU A 64 -2.91 -0.18 -6.56
CA GLU A 64 -3.20 0.93 -7.47
C GLU A 64 -4.62 1.46 -7.31
N LYS A 65 -5.53 0.69 -6.69
CA LYS A 65 -6.88 1.15 -6.31
C LYS A 65 -6.95 1.76 -4.91
N LEU A 66 -6.14 1.29 -3.97
CA LEU A 66 -6.13 1.77 -2.58
C LEU A 66 -5.64 3.22 -2.46
N ILE A 67 -4.55 3.58 -3.15
CA ILE A 67 -3.99 4.94 -3.08
C ILE A 67 -5.00 6.00 -3.58
N PRO A 68 -5.63 5.82 -4.76
CA PRO A 68 -6.67 6.75 -5.23
C PRO A 68 -7.88 6.84 -4.30
N ALA A 69 -8.25 5.76 -3.62
CA ALA A 69 -9.34 5.78 -2.65
C ALA A 69 -9.02 6.66 -1.44
N VAL A 70 -7.78 6.58 -0.93
CA VAL A 70 -7.29 7.47 0.15
C VAL A 70 -7.17 8.91 -0.35
N ASP A 71 -6.69 9.14 -1.58
CA ASP A 71 -6.62 10.47 -2.18
C ASP A 71 -8.00 11.12 -2.33
N ALA A 72 -9.01 10.35 -2.71
CA ALA A 72 -10.39 10.82 -2.79
C ALA A 72 -10.95 11.23 -1.42
N GLU A 73 -10.53 10.58 -0.33
CA GLU A 73 -10.96 10.94 1.02
C GLU A 73 -10.21 12.18 1.54
N ILE A 74 -8.91 12.28 1.27
CA ILE A 74 -8.10 13.48 1.54
C ILE A 74 -8.73 14.71 0.87
N ALA A 75 -9.17 14.57 -0.40
CA ALA A 75 -9.76 15.67 -1.16
C ALA A 75 -11.08 16.20 -0.57
N LYS A 76 -11.77 15.44 0.29
CA LYS A 76 -12.99 15.86 0.99
C LYS A 76 -12.71 16.55 2.32
N CYS A 77 -11.48 16.43 2.83
CA CYS A 77 -11.14 16.89 4.17
C CYS A 77 -10.72 18.37 4.16
N PRO A 78 -11.28 19.22 5.06
CA PRO A 78 -10.77 20.58 5.22
C PRO A 78 -9.38 20.57 5.85
N GLU A 79 -8.51 21.48 5.43
CA GLU A 79 -7.14 21.62 5.98
C GLU A 79 -7.14 22.01 7.47
N LYS A 80 -8.10 22.85 7.87
CA LYS A 80 -8.24 23.36 9.23
C LYS A 80 -9.63 23.03 9.77
N VAL A 81 -9.66 22.69 11.05
CA VAL A 81 -10.90 22.43 11.82
C VAL A 81 -10.88 23.24 13.11
N THR A 82 -12.06 23.38 13.73
CA THR A 82 -12.17 24.00 15.06
C THR A 82 -11.47 23.16 16.13
N PRO A 83 -11.10 23.76 17.27
CA PRO A 83 -10.54 23.00 18.40
C PRO A 83 -11.41 21.84 18.90
N GLY A 84 -12.74 22.03 18.90
CA GLY A 84 -13.70 21.00 19.33
C GLY A 84 -13.73 19.82 18.36
N GLU A 85 -13.79 20.07 17.05
CA GLU A 85 -13.73 19.04 16.02
C GLU A 85 -12.40 18.29 16.06
N ALA A 86 -11.27 19.00 16.20
CA ALA A 86 -9.96 18.37 16.33
C ALA A 86 -9.88 17.45 17.56
N LYS A 87 -10.53 17.81 18.66
CA LYS A 87 -10.59 16.98 19.87
C LYS A 87 -11.38 15.69 19.62
N MET A 88 -12.56 15.79 19.03
CA MET A 88 -13.40 14.63 18.69
C MET A 88 -12.69 13.68 17.73
N MET A 89 -12.14 14.20 16.64
CA MET A 89 -11.39 13.40 15.65
C MET A 89 -10.19 12.66 16.28
N ARG A 90 -9.50 13.27 17.25
CA ARG A 90 -8.41 12.59 17.97
C ARG A 90 -8.92 11.46 18.86
N MET A 91 -10.09 11.60 19.47
CA MET A 91 -10.70 10.54 20.26
C MET A 91 -11.12 9.36 19.37
N ASP A 92 -11.75 9.66 18.22
CA ASP A 92 -12.13 8.64 17.24
C ASP A 92 -10.91 7.88 16.71
N LEU A 93 -9.82 8.58 16.39
CA LEU A 93 -8.56 7.97 15.94
C LEU A 93 -7.88 7.10 17.02
N GLN A 94 -8.17 7.34 18.30
CA GLN A 94 -7.62 6.57 19.43
C GLN A 94 -8.54 5.41 19.85
N GLY A 95 -9.72 5.28 19.23
CA GLY A 95 -10.67 4.19 19.48
C GLY A 95 -11.46 4.32 20.78
N TYR A 96 -11.72 5.55 21.25
CA TYR A 96 -12.58 5.84 22.40
C TYR A 96 -14.04 6.06 22.00
#